data_AF-A0A5T6LZX0-F1
#
_entry.id   AF-A0A5T6LZX0-F1
#
_cell.length_a   1.000
_cell.length_b   1.000
_cell.length_c   1.000
_cell.angle_alpha   90.00
_cell.angle_beta   90.00
_cell.angle_gamma   90.00
#
_symmetry.space_group_name_H-M   'P 1'
#
loop_
_entity.id
_entity.type
_entity.pdbx_description
1 polymer ?
#
loop_
_entity_poly.entity_id
_entity_poly.type
_entity_poly.pdbx_seq_one_letter_code
_entity_poly.pdbx_strand_id
1 'polypeptide(L)'
;GADIAGPLWFFLMVITLFPLSVGPQPQLLARIAPGIIQVAALLASLLALERLFRDDLQDGSLEQLMLLPVPLPAVVLAKVLAHWAVTGLPLMMLSPLVALLLGMDVYGWKIMALTLLLGTPALGFLAAPGVALTAGLRRGGVLLGILVLPLSVPVLIFATAAMDAASMHLPVDGYLAVLG
;
A
#
# COMPACT_ATOMS: atom_id res chain seq x y z
N GLY A 1 -6.25 -16.23 -9.72
CA GLY A 1 -7.63 -15.72 -9.87
C GLY A 1 -8.19 -15.18 -8.57
N ALA A 2 -8.53 -16.05 -7.62
CA ALA A 2 -9.11 -15.68 -6.31
C ALA A 2 -8.15 -14.94 -5.34
N ASP A 3 -6.88 -14.88 -5.70
CA ASP A 3 -5.79 -14.60 -4.78
C ASP A 3 -5.37 -13.13 -4.68
N ILE A 4 -5.79 -12.31 -5.66
CA ILE A 4 -5.48 -10.87 -5.72
C ILE A 4 -6.58 -10.04 -5.03
N ALA A 5 -7.75 -10.66 -4.81
CA ALA A 5 -8.86 -10.04 -4.11
C ALA A 5 -8.63 -9.93 -2.60
N GLY A 6 -7.79 -10.80 -2.02
CA GLY A 6 -7.54 -10.84 -0.56
C GLY A 6 -7.10 -9.50 0.02
N PRO A 7 -6.03 -8.86 -0.50
CA PRO A 7 -5.59 -7.53 -0.07
C PRO A 7 -6.69 -6.45 -0.18
N LEU A 8 -7.47 -6.47 -1.26
CA LEU A 8 -8.55 -5.51 -1.48
C LEU A 8 -9.70 -5.70 -0.49
N TRP A 9 -10.08 -6.95 -0.23
CA TRP A 9 -11.06 -7.29 0.79
C TRP A 9 -10.58 -6.87 2.17
N PHE A 10 -9.31 -7.11 2.50
CA PHE A 10 -8.72 -6.67 3.76
C PHE A 10 -8.82 -5.15 3.92
N PHE A 11 -8.43 -4.39 2.91
CA PHE A 11 -8.53 -2.92 2.91
C PHE A 11 -9.98 -2.44 3.11
N LEU A 12 -10.93 -3.02 2.35
CA LEU A 12 -12.35 -2.72 2.46
C LEU A 12 -12.90 -3.05 3.85
N MET A 13 -12.53 -4.20 4.41
CA MET A 13 -12.93 -4.61 5.75
C MET A 13 -12.44 -3.61 6.79
N VAL A 14 -11.17 -3.21 6.75
CA VAL A 14 -10.64 -2.22 7.71
C VAL A 14 -11.39 -0.90 7.59
N ILE A 15 -11.54 -0.37 6.37
CA ILE A 15 -12.16 0.95 6.17
C ILE A 15 -13.65 0.97 6.47
N THR A 16 -14.35 -0.15 6.31
CA THR A 16 -15.78 -0.24 6.66
C THR A 16 -16.00 -0.51 8.14
N LEU A 17 -15.23 -1.43 8.73
CA LEU A 17 -15.41 -1.84 10.12
C LEU A 17 -14.94 -0.78 11.12
N PHE A 18 -13.90 -0.01 10.81
CA PHE A 18 -13.36 0.98 11.75
C PHE A 18 -14.37 2.11 12.06
N PRO A 19 -14.96 2.79 11.05
CA PRO A 19 -15.98 3.81 11.30
C PRO A 19 -17.22 3.25 12.01
N LEU A 20 -17.64 2.03 11.64
CA LEU A 20 -18.75 1.34 12.31
C LEU A 20 -18.45 1.03 13.78
N SER A 21 -17.20 0.69 14.10
CA SER A 21 -16.77 0.40 15.47
C SER A 21 -16.65 1.65 16.34
N VAL A 22 -16.25 2.78 15.75
CA VAL A 22 -16.15 4.09 16.43
C VAL A 22 -17.54 4.69 16.68
N GLY A 23 -18.48 4.43 15.77
CA GLY A 23 -19.83 5.00 15.83
C GLY A 23 -19.90 6.42 15.26
N PRO A 24 -21.04 7.14 15.45
CA PRO A 24 -21.33 8.41 14.80
C PRO A 24 -20.59 9.59 15.48
N GLN A 25 -19.26 9.58 15.44
CA GLN A 25 -18.40 10.65 15.97
C GLN A 25 -17.52 11.24 14.85
N PRO A 26 -18.07 12.12 14.00
CA PRO A 26 -17.36 12.62 12.81
C PRO A 26 -16.02 13.29 13.12
N GLN A 27 -15.93 14.01 14.25
CA GLN A 27 -14.69 14.69 14.66
C GLN A 27 -13.59 13.68 15.02
N LEU A 28 -13.95 12.60 15.71
CA LEU A 28 -13.00 11.54 16.03
C LEU A 28 -12.57 10.81 14.77
N LEU A 29 -13.52 10.47 13.90
CA LEU A 29 -13.31 9.83 12.60
C LEU A 29 -12.35 10.64 11.71
N ALA A 30 -12.56 11.95 11.57
CA ALA A 30 -11.69 12.82 10.79
C ALA A 30 -10.25 12.81 11.30
N ARG A 31 -10.05 12.77 12.63
CA ARG A 31 -8.72 12.79 13.27
C ARG A 31 -7.95 11.48 13.07
N ILE A 32 -8.63 10.34 13.01
CA ILE A 32 -7.99 9.02 12.89
C ILE A 32 -7.98 8.47 11.45
N ALA A 33 -8.83 9.01 10.57
CA ALA A 33 -8.98 8.59 9.17
C ALA A 33 -7.65 8.54 8.41
N PRO A 34 -6.77 9.57 8.43
CA PRO A 34 -5.47 9.52 7.78
C PRO A 34 -4.66 8.28 8.16
N GLY A 35 -4.55 8.02 9.47
CA GLY A 35 -3.83 6.87 10.00
C GLY A 35 -4.43 5.54 9.57
N ILE A 36 -5.75 5.38 9.70
CA ILE A 36 -6.44 4.13 9.34
C ILE A 36 -6.27 3.81 7.86
N ILE A 37 -6.46 4.79 6.97
CA ILE A 37 -6.38 4.58 5.53
C ILE A 37 -4.97 4.12 5.14
N GLN A 38 -3.94 4.83 5.62
CA GLN A 38 -2.56 4.54 5.25
C GLN A 38 -2.07 3.21 5.86
N VAL A 39 -2.45 2.90 7.10
CA VAL A 39 -2.14 1.59 7.72
C VAL A 39 -2.89 0.46 7.00
N ALA A 40 -4.16 0.64 6.65
CA ALA A 40 -4.92 -0.36 5.90
C ALA A 40 -4.30 -0.62 4.53
N ALA A 41 -3.92 0.43 3.81
CA ALA A 41 -3.27 0.33 2.50
C ALA A 41 -1.91 -0.36 2.59
N LEU A 42 -1.11 -0.03 3.62
CA LEU A 42 0.17 -0.66 3.90
C LEU A 42 0.01 -2.16 4.17
N LEU A 43 -0.88 -2.54 5.09
CA LEU A 43 -1.11 -3.94 5.45
C LEU A 43 -1.64 -4.74 4.25
N ALA A 44 -2.58 -4.18 3.48
CA ALA A 44 -3.04 -4.77 2.23
C ALA A 44 -1.87 -4.96 1.25
N SER A 45 -1.01 -3.95 1.11
CA SER A 45 0.17 -4.02 0.24
C SER A 45 1.15 -5.10 0.71
N LEU A 46 1.37 -5.27 2.02
CA LEU A 46 2.23 -6.33 2.55
C LEU A 46 1.69 -7.73 2.22
N LEU A 47 0.38 -7.94 2.34
CA LEU A 47 -0.28 -9.21 1.96
C LEU A 47 -0.09 -9.52 0.47
N ALA A 48 -0.16 -8.49 -0.37
CA ALA A 48 0.05 -8.64 -1.80
C ALA A 48 1.53 -8.93 -2.12
N LEU A 49 2.44 -8.16 -1.52
CA LEU A 49 3.88 -8.23 -1.74
C LEU A 49 4.49 -9.57 -1.29
N GLU A 50 3.97 -10.23 -0.26
CA GLU A 50 4.45 -11.56 0.17
C GLU A 50 4.46 -12.58 -0.97
N ARG A 51 3.56 -12.40 -1.94
CA ARG A 51 3.37 -13.31 -3.06
C ARG A 51 4.17 -12.94 -4.29
N LEU A 52 4.68 -11.71 -4.35
CA LEU A 52 5.33 -11.13 -5.52
C LEU A 52 6.38 -12.06 -6.14
N PHE A 53 7.24 -12.69 -5.34
CA PHE A 53 8.24 -13.65 -5.82
C PHE A 53 7.96 -15.09 -5.40
N ARG A 54 7.12 -15.30 -4.39
CA ARG A 54 6.85 -16.65 -3.88
C ARG A 54 6.09 -17.49 -4.89
N ASP A 55 5.09 -16.92 -5.55
CA ASP A 55 4.25 -17.66 -6.49
C ASP A 55 5.11 -18.13 -7.69
N ASP A 56 5.94 -17.23 -8.25
CA ASP A 56 6.89 -17.58 -9.31
C ASP A 56 8.01 -18.54 -8.90
N LEU A 57 8.44 -18.51 -7.63
CA LEU A 57 9.43 -19.46 -7.13
C LEU A 57 8.82 -20.87 -6.99
N GLN A 58 7.53 -20.95 -6.65
CA GLN A 58 6.83 -22.23 -6.48
C GLN A 58 6.49 -22.89 -7.81
N ASP A 59 6.22 -22.11 -8.86
CA ASP A 59 5.91 -22.61 -10.19
C ASP A 59 7.13 -22.74 -11.13
N GLY A 60 8.31 -22.27 -10.69
CA GLY A 60 9.56 -22.35 -11.44
C GLY A 60 9.78 -21.21 -12.45
N SER A 61 8.85 -20.24 -12.51
CA SER A 61 8.95 -19.08 -13.41
C SER A 61 10.08 -18.15 -13.00
N LEU A 62 10.42 -18.07 -11.71
CA LEU A 62 11.48 -17.18 -11.24
C LEU A 62 12.84 -17.59 -11.82
N GLU A 63 13.14 -18.89 -11.85
CA GLU A 63 14.34 -19.43 -12.47
C GLU A 63 14.38 -19.14 -13.97
N GLN A 64 13.24 -19.25 -14.66
CA GLN A 64 13.14 -18.90 -16.08
C GLN A 64 13.41 -17.42 -16.32
N LEU A 65 12.87 -16.53 -15.49
CA LEU A 65 13.12 -15.09 -15.55
C LEU A 65 14.60 -14.75 -15.33
N MET A 66 15.30 -15.51 -14.50
CA MET A 66 16.74 -15.33 -14.26
C MET A 66 17.63 -15.76 -15.43
N LEU A 67 17.12 -16.59 -16.34
CA LEU A 67 17.84 -17.04 -17.55
C LEU A 67 17.65 -16.09 -18.75
N LEU A 68 16.75 -15.11 -18.65
CA LEU A 68 16.52 -14.15 -19.72
C LEU A 68 17.77 -13.29 -19.96
N PRO A 69 18.06 -12.91 -21.22
CA PRO A 69 19.16 -12.00 -21.56
C PRO A 69 18.80 -10.54 -21.26
N VAL A 70 18.23 -10.27 -20.09
CA VAL A 70 17.75 -8.95 -19.64
C VAL A 70 18.31 -8.71 -18.22
N PRO A 71 18.75 -7.50 -17.87
CA PRO A 71 19.23 -7.22 -16.52
C PRO A 71 18.15 -7.52 -15.47
N LEU A 72 18.50 -8.31 -14.45
CA LEU A 72 17.60 -8.68 -13.35
C LEU A 72 16.90 -7.48 -12.68
N PRO A 73 17.55 -6.33 -12.46
CA PRO A 73 16.86 -5.14 -11.94
C PRO A 73 15.69 -4.69 -12.81
N ALA A 74 15.78 -4.79 -14.14
CA ALA A 74 14.69 -4.42 -15.03
C ALA A 74 13.51 -5.39 -14.92
N VAL A 75 13.79 -6.69 -14.74
CA VAL A 75 12.76 -7.71 -14.48
C VAL A 75 12.03 -7.41 -13.16
N VAL A 76 12.78 -7.11 -12.09
CA VAL A 76 12.21 -6.76 -10.78
C VAL A 76 11.35 -5.51 -10.87
N LEU A 77 11.84 -4.44 -11.53
CA LEU A 77 11.08 -3.20 -11.72
C LEU A 77 9.76 -3.44 -12.45
N ALA A 78 9.81 -4.16 -13.58
CA ALA A 78 8.62 -4.49 -14.36
C ALA A 78 7.61 -5.29 -13.53
N LYS A 79 8.09 -6.24 -12.73
CA LYS A 79 7.25 -7.10 -11.90
C LYS A 79 6.61 -6.34 -10.73
N VAL A 80 7.35 -5.48 -10.05
CA VAL A 80 6.82 -4.61 -8.98
C VAL A 80 5.76 -3.68 -9.56
N LEU A 81 6.01 -3.06 -10.72
CA LEU A 81 5.03 -2.19 -11.38
C LEU A 81 3.78 -2.93 -11.84
N ALA A 82 3.93 -4.12 -12.44
CA ALA A 82 2.80 -4.95 -12.82
C ALA A 82 1.96 -5.35 -11.61
N HIS A 83 2.62 -5.80 -10.53
CA HIS A 83 1.97 -6.15 -9.29
C HIS A 83 1.25 -4.95 -8.66
N TRP A 84 1.90 -3.79 -8.64
CA TRP A 84 1.30 -2.54 -8.18
C TRP A 84 0.10 -2.13 -9.04
N ALA A 85 0.16 -2.27 -10.36
CA ALA A 85 -0.97 -1.93 -11.22
C ALA A 85 -2.21 -2.77 -10.89
N VAL A 86 -2.04 -4.05 -10.56
CA VAL A 86 -3.17 -4.93 -10.23
C VAL A 86 -3.70 -4.68 -8.81
N THR A 87 -2.88 -4.20 -7.88
CA THR A 87 -3.26 -4.06 -6.46
C THR A 87 -3.55 -2.61 -6.06
N GLY A 88 -2.70 -1.68 -6.47
CA GLY A 88 -2.81 -0.24 -6.23
C GLY A 88 -3.89 0.45 -7.05
N LEU A 89 -4.09 0.10 -8.33
CA LEU A 89 -5.15 0.74 -9.13
C LEU A 89 -6.55 0.48 -8.56
N PRO A 90 -6.93 -0.75 -8.14
CA PRO A 90 -8.21 -0.96 -7.50
C PRO A 90 -8.35 -0.23 -6.15
N LEU A 91 -7.29 -0.13 -5.35
CA LEU A 91 -7.30 0.70 -4.13
C LEU A 91 -7.60 2.16 -4.47
N MET A 92 -7.01 2.70 -5.54
CA MET A 92 -7.25 4.05 -5.98
C MET A 92 -8.67 4.24 -6.53
N MET A 93 -9.23 3.24 -7.23
CA MET A 93 -10.63 3.22 -7.65
C MET A 93 -11.60 3.18 -6.46
N LEU A 94 -11.22 2.55 -5.35
CA LEU A 94 -12.01 2.52 -4.11
C LEU A 94 -11.89 3.82 -3.30
N SER A 95 -10.86 4.64 -3.53
CA SER A 95 -10.63 5.88 -2.78
C SER A 95 -11.83 6.85 -2.70
N PRO A 96 -12.68 7.03 -3.73
CA PRO A 96 -13.86 7.90 -3.61
C PRO A 96 -14.89 7.33 -2.64
N LEU A 97 -15.05 6.00 -2.60
CA LEU A 97 -15.93 5.32 -1.65
C LEU A 97 -15.44 5.53 -0.21
N VAL A 98 -14.12 5.46 0.00
CA VAL A 98 -13.48 5.74 1.30
C VAL A 98 -13.75 7.19 1.73
N ALA A 99 -13.57 8.15 0.82
CA ALA A 99 -13.81 9.56 1.09
C ALA A 99 -15.27 9.83 1.49
N LEU A 100 -16.22 9.21 0.80
CA LEU A 100 -17.64 9.30 1.14
C LEU A 100 -17.95 8.70 2.52
N LEU A 101 -17.40 7.54 2.83
CA LEU A 101 -17.63 6.86 4.10
C LEU A 101 -17.08 7.67 5.29
N LEU A 102 -15.97 8.37 5.09
CA LEU A 102 -15.29 9.16 6.12
C LEU A 102 -15.71 10.64 6.13
N GLY A 103 -16.62 11.04 5.24
CA GLY A 103 -17.10 12.42 5.16
C GLY A 103 -16.01 13.43 4.75
N MET A 104 -15.05 13.00 3.93
CA MET A 104 -13.95 13.85 3.46
C MET A 104 -14.42 14.84 2.39
N ASP A 105 -13.83 16.02 2.39
CA ASP A 105 -14.01 17.00 1.33
C ASP A 105 -13.21 16.62 0.07
N VAL A 106 -13.44 17.35 -1.03
CA VAL A 106 -12.79 17.06 -2.32
C VAL A 106 -11.27 17.25 -2.25
N TYR A 107 -10.79 18.20 -1.45
CA TYR A 107 -9.36 18.43 -1.30
C TYR A 107 -8.71 17.27 -0.53
N GLY A 108 -9.27 16.89 0.63
CA GLY A 108 -8.79 15.74 1.40
C GLY A 108 -8.81 14.44 0.60
N TRP A 109 -9.85 14.20 -0.21
CA TRP A 109 -9.89 13.05 -1.11
C TRP A 109 -8.74 13.05 -2.13
N LYS A 110 -8.46 14.19 -2.77
CA LYS A 110 -7.35 14.29 -3.73
C LYS A 110 -6.01 13.99 -3.08
N ILE A 111 -5.77 14.52 -1.88
CA ILE A 111 -4.51 14.27 -1.16
C ILE A 111 -4.41 12.82 -0.70
N MET A 112 -5.51 12.21 -0.26
CA MET A 112 -5.55 10.77 0.00
C MET A 112 -5.20 9.96 -1.25
N ALA A 113 -5.81 10.27 -2.39
CA ALA A 113 -5.54 9.57 -3.64
C ALA A 113 -4.07 9.71 -4.08
N LEU A 114 -3.50 10.92 -3.96
CA LEU A 114 -2.09 11.17 -4.27
C LEU A 114 -1.13 10.43 -3.33
N THR A 115 -1.41 10.45 -2.03
CA THR A 115 -0.56 9.74 -1.05
C THR A 115 -0.64 8.23 -1.22
N LEU A 116 -1.79 7.67 -1.61
CA LEU A 116 -1.91 6.26 -1.99
C LEU A 116 -1.15 5.98 -3.30
N LEU A 117 -1.28 6.85 -4.30
CA LEU A 117 -0.61 6.72 -5.60
C LEU A 117 0.91 6.74 -5.48
N LEU A 118 1.47 7.57 -4.59
CA LEU A 118 2.92 7.68 -4.39
C LEU A 118 3.43 6.68 -3.34
N GLY A 119 2.71 6.51 -2.24
CA GLY A 119 3.12 5.66 -1.13
C GLY A 119 3.11 4.18 -1.47
N THR A 120 2.06 3.67 -2.11
CA THR A 120 1.97 2.23 -2.42
C THR A 120 3.04 1.71 -3.39
N PRO A 121 3.42 2.38 -4.49
CA PRO A 121 4.54 1.92 -5.32
C PRO A 121 5.88 2.13 -4.62
N ALA A 122 6.07 3.22 -3.87
CA ALA A 122 7.29 3.43 -3.08
C ALA A 122 7.51 2.27 -2.10
N LEU A 123 6.45 1.83 -1.41
CA LEU A 123 6.50 0.64 -0.55
C LEU A 123 6.86 -0.62 -1.34
N GLY A 124 6.29 -0.83 -2.52
CA GLY A 124 6.62 -1.97 -3.37
C GLY A 124 8.10 -2.02 -3.74
N PHE A 125 8.68 -0.88 -4.13
CA PHE A 125 10.10 -0.79 -4.48
C PHE A 125 11.01 -0.98 -3.26
N LEU A 126 10.67 -0.38 -2.12
CA LEU A 126 11.42 -0.55 -0.87
C LEU A 126 11.34 -1.99 -0.34
N ALA A 127 10.19 -2.64 -0.50
CA ALA A 127 9.95 -3.99 0.00
C ALA A 127 10.51 -5.09 -0.91
N ALA A 128 10.63 -4.85 -2.22
CA ALA A 128 11.00 -5.88 -3.20
C ALA A 128 12.28 -6.66 -2.85
N PRO A 129 13.40 -6.01 -2.43
CA PRO A 129 14.59 -6.75 -1.98
C PRO A 129 14.29 -7.64 -0.77
N GLY A 130 13.50 -7.15 0.18
CA GLY A 130 13.10 -7.89 1.36
C GLY A 130 12.21 -9.09 1.06
N VAL A 131 11.30 -8.94 0.11
CA VAL A 131 10.48 -10.05 -0.39
C VAL A 131 11.35 -11.09 -1.08
N ALA A 132 12.30 -10.67 -1.92
CA ALA A 132 13.19 -11.58 -2.63
C ALA A 132 14.06 -12.40 -1.65
N LEU A 133 14.61 -11.77 -0.61
CA LEU A 133 15.40 -12.44 0.43
C LEU A 133 14.59 -13.45 1.26
N THR A 134 13.28 -13.24 1.38
CA THR A 134 12.39 -14.07 2.21
C THR A 134 11.53 -15.05 1.41
N ALA A 135 11.59 -15.01 0.08
CA ALA A 135 10.75 -15.80 -0.83
C ALA A 135 10.91 -17.33 -0.61
N GLY A 136 12.13 -17.79 -0.32
CA GLY A 136 12.43 -19.21 -0.09
C GLY A 136 12.15 -19.73 1.33
N LEU A 137 11.66 -18.89 2.25
CA LEU A 137 11.48 -19.26 3.66
C LEU A 137 10.03 -19.68 3.97
N ARG A 138 9.88 -20.75 4.76
CA ARG A 138 8.56 -21.26 5.19
C ARG A 138 7.72 -20.26 6.02
N ARG A 139 8.35 -19.23 6.59
CA ARG A 139 7.70 -18.13 7.35
C ARG A 139 8.02 -16.75 6.75
N GLY A 140 8.12 -16.67 5.42
CA GLY A 140 8.53 -15.45 4.72
C GLY A 140 7.69 -14.22 5.06
N GLY A 141 6.37 -14.35 5.28
CA GLY A 141 5.49 -13.23 5.61
C GLY A 141 5.83 -12.52 6.93
N VAL A 142 6.21 -13.26 7.97
CA VAL A 142 6.59 -12.67 9.27
C VAL A 142 7.92 -11.92 9.16
N LEU A 143 8.90 -12.51 8.46
CA LEU A 143 10.21 -11.89 8.25
C LEU A 143 10.11 -10.65 7.33
N LEU A 144 9.25 -10.72 6.32
CA LEU A 144 8.91 -9.60 5.47
C LEU A 144 8.31 -8.46 6.30
N GLY A 145 7.37 -8.75 7.20
CA GLY A 145 6.85 -7.74 8.13
C GLY A 145 7.96 -7.08 8.96
N ILE A 146 8.83 -7.86 9.59
CA ILE A 146 9.95 -7.34 10.40
C ILE A 146 10.89 -6.43 9.59
N LEU A 147 11.14 -6.79 8.32
CA LEU A 147 12.07 -6.06 7.46
C LEU A 147 11.43 -4.83 6.80
N VAL A 148 10.19 -4.95 6.34
CA VAL A 148 9.50 -3.92 5.54
C VAL A 148 8.83 -2.89 6.45
N LEU A 149 8.33 -3.26 7.63
CA LEU A 149 7.71 -2.31 8.56
C LEU A 149 8.60 -1.09 8.87
N PRO A 150 9.87 -1.24 9.32
CA PRO A 150 10.71 -0.07 9.60
C PRO A 150 10.97 0.79 8.35
N LEU A 151 11.08 0.17 7.17
CA LEU A 151 11.25 0.90 5.90
C LEU A 151 9.97 1.61 5.45
N SER A 152 8.80 1.11 5.87
CA SER A 152 7.49 1.69 5.56
C SER A 152 7.10 2.85 6.48
N VAL A 153 7.70 2.95 7.67
CA VAL A 153 7.39 3.99 8.66
C VAL A 153 7.54 5.41 8.10
N PRO A 154 8.63 5.78 7.39
CA PRO A 154 8.74 7.11 6.80
C PRO A 154 7.61 7.42 5.81
N VAL A 155 7.33 6.48 4.91
CA VAL A 155 6.24 6.62 3.93
C VAL A 155 4.90 6.84 4.64
N LEU A 156 4.64 6.04 5.68
CA LEU A 156 3.42 6.15 6.48
C LEU A 156 3.33 7.51 7.19
N ILE A 157 4.41 7.98 7.81
CA ILE A 157 4.46 9.27 8.52
C ILE A 157 4.16 10.42 7.55
N PHE A 158 4.83 10.47 6.39
CA PHE A 158 4.65 11.57 5.44
C PHE A 158 3.27 11.52 4.75
N ALA A 159 2.77 10.33 4.42
CA ALA A 159 1.44 10.17 3.83
C ALA A 159 0.32 10.57 4.81
N THR A 160 0.42 10.14 6.07
CA THR A 160 -0.55 10.52 7.11
C THR A 160 -0.47 12.01 7.42
N ALA A 161 0.72 12.58 7.52
CA ALA A 161 0.92 14.01 7.74
C ALA A 161 0.36 14.87 6.58
N ALA A 162 0.53 14.45 5.33
CA ALA A 162 -0.05 15.14 4.17
C ALA A 162 -1.58 15.19 4.24
N MET A 163 -2.21 14.06 4.60
CA MET A 163 -3.67 13.99 4.74
C MET A 163 -4.19 14.77 5.95
N ASP A 164 -3.46 14.77 7.06
CA ASP A 164 -3.79 15.56 8.25
C ASP A 164 -3.71 17.07 7.94
N ALA A 165 -2.63 17.51 7.29
CA ALA A 165 -2.49 18.88 6.78
C ALA A 165 -3.61 19.25 5.79
N ALA A 166 -4.01 18.32 4.92
CA ALA A 166 -5.10 18.53 3.98
C ALA A 166 -6.44 18.75 4.67
N SER A 167 -6.71 18.03 5.77
CA SER A 167 -7.93 18.20 6.58
C SER A 167 -8.05 19.59 7.21
N MET A 168 -6.91 20.25 7.43
CA MET A 168 -6.80 21.62 7.95
C MET A 168 -6.62 22.67 6.83
N HIS A 169 -6.70 22.27 5.56
CA HIS A 169 -6.40 23.12 4.40
C HIS A 169 -5.03 23.81 4.44
N LEU A 170 -4.04 23.14 5.04
CA LEU A 170 -2.65 23.60 5.08
C LEU A 170 -1.88 23.18 3.82
N PRO A 171 -0.71 23.79 3.54
CA PRO A 171 0.16 23.38 2.44
C PRO A 171 0.62 21.92 2.58
N VAL A 172 0.51 21.15 1.50
CA VAL A 172 0.85 19.71 1.47
C VAL A 172 2.04 19.37 0.59
N ASP A 173 2.53 20.33 -0.21
CA ASP A 173 3.53 20.10 -1.26
C ASP A 173 4.84 19.52 -0.69
N GLY A 174 5.26 19.97 0.48
CA GLY A 174 6.47 19.46 1.15
C GLY A 174 6.35 17.98 1.55
N TYR A 175 5.17 17.54 1.98
CA TYR A 175 4.94 16.15 2.32
C TYR A 175 4.88 15.26 1.08
N LEU A 176 4.22 15.75 0.01
CA LEU A 176 4.13 15.03 -1.25
C LEU A 176 5.48 14.91 -1.95
N ALA A 177 6.30 15.97 -1.94
CA ALA A 177 7.65 15.96 -2.53
C ALA A 177 8.59 14.95 -1.87
N VAL A 178 8.38 14.62 -0.59
CA VAL A 178 9.15 13.57 0.10
C VAL A 178 8.67 12.17 -0.31
N LEU A 179 7.40 12.02 -0.70
CA LEU A 179 6.84 10.75 -1.16
C LEU A 179 7.17 10.43 -2.62
N GLY A 180 7.41 11.44 -3.47
CA GLY A 180 7.81 11.27 -4.87
C GLY A 180 7.73 12.54 -5.69
#